data_AF-A0A6L7QP39-F1
#
_entry.id   AF-A0A6L7QP39-F1
#
_cell.length_a   1.000
_cell.length_b   1.000
_cell.length_c   1.000
_cell.angle_alpha   90.00
_cell.angle_beta   90.00
_cell.angle_gamma   90.00
#
_symmetry.space_group_name_H-M   'P 1'
#
loop_
_entity.id
_entity.type
_entity.pdbx_description
1 polymer ?
#
loop_
_entity_poly.entity_id
_entity_poly.type
_entity_poly.pdbx_seq_one_letter_code
_entity_poly.pdbx_strand_id
1 'polypeptide(L)'
;MHNPREVDVRGWIFTGSGAAFEAFLMVAQKRWYWWPFHPLGFPLAIGWLTSEIWFAAMLAYLCKLTILHFGGPKLYRVLKPFFLGLILGEVSVAAFWAIIDTLLGGSGNVITYM
;
A
#
# COMPACT_ATOMS: atom_id res chain seq x y z
N MET A 1 17.54 28.72 -9.54
CA MET A 1 17.38 29.63 -8.38
C MET A 1 16.79 28.81 -7.23
N HIS A 2 17.65 28.29 -6.34
CA HIS A 2 17.24 27.51 -5.17
C HIS A 2 16.67 28.46 -4.12
N ASN A 3 15.35 28.58 -4.05
CA ASN A 3 14.67 29.22 -2.93
C ASN A 3 14.54 28.19 -1.80
N PRO A 4 15.16 28.37 -0.63
CA PRO A 4 14.90 27.48 0.51
C PRO A 4 13.43 27.67 0.87
N ARG A 5 12.61 26.62 0.67
CA ARG A 5 11.20 26.63 1.07
C ARG A 5 11.16 26.97 2.56
N GLU A 6 10.54 28.10 2.88
CA GLU A 6 10.23 28.46 4.26
C GLU A 6 9.50 27.29 4.91
N VAL A 7 9.74 27.06 6.21
CA VAL A 7 9.10 25.98 6.95
C VAL A 7 7.60 26.17 6.81
N ASP A 8 6.97 25.32 5.99
CA ASP A 8 5.53 25.34 5.78
C ASP A 8 4.87 24.77 7.04
N VAL A 9 4.70 25.64 8.04
CA VAL A 9 4.13 25.31 9.34
C VAL A 9 2.74 24.68 9.17
N ARG A 10 1.99 25.07 8.13
CA ARG A 10 0.71 24.43 7.82
C ARG A 10 0.90 22.98 7.39
N GLY A 11 1.84 22.70 6.48
CA GLY A 11 2.17 21.33 6.07
C GLY A 11 2.59 20.44 7.25
N TRP A 12 3.39 20.97 8.18
CA TRP A 12 3.79 20.24 9.39
C TRP A 12 2.63 20.01 10.37
N ILE A 13 1.72 20.98 10.52
CA ILE A 13 0.52 20.81 11.35
C ILE A 13 -0.40 19.73 10.76
N PHE A 14 -0.64 19.75 9.44
CA PHE A 14 -1.45 18.72 8.78
C PHE A 14 -0.81 17.33 8.93
N THR A 15 0.49 17.22 8.69
CA THR A 15 1.24 15.96 8.83
C THR A 15 1.21 15.45 10.27
N GLY A 16 1.42 16.32 11.26
CA GLY A 16 1.34 15.97 12.68
C GLY A 16 -0.07 15.56 13.11
N SER A 17 -1.11 16.23 12.59
CA SER A 17 -2.50 15.89 12.88
C SER A 17 -2.91 14.54 12.28
N GLY A 18 -2.49 14.25 11.05
CA GLY A 18 -2.69 12.95 10.41
C GLY A 18 -1.98 11.84 11.16
N ALA A 19 -0.71 12.04 11.54
CA ALA A 19 0.06 11.09 12.32
C ALA A 19 -0.53 10.83 13.71
N ALA A 20 -1.03 11.88 14.39
CA ALA A 20 -1.70 11.74 15.67
C ALA A 20 -3.02 10.96 15.55
N PHE A 21 -3.79 11.21 14.49
CA PHE A 21 -5.05 10.51 14.23
C PHE A 21 -4.81 9.03 13.87
N GLU A 22 -3.79 8.72 13.06
CA GLU A 22 -3.40 7.34 12.78
C GLU A 22 -2.89 6.62 14.03
N ALA A 23 -2.06 7.28 14.85
CA ALA A 23 -1.57 6.71 16.09
C ALA A 23 -2.74 6.41 17.05
N PHE A 24 -3.73 7.30 17.13
CA PHE A 24 -4.96 7.08 17.88
C PHE A 24 -5.73 5.86 17.36
N LEU A 25 -5.91 5.73 16.05
CA LEU A 25 -6.57 4.58 15.44
C LEU A 25 -5.81 3.26 15.71
N MET A 26 -4.47 3.27 15.61
CA MET A 26 -3.64 2.10 15.93
C MET A 26 -3.79 1.66 17.40
N VAL A 27 -3.80 2.62 18.34
CA VAL A 27 -3.96 2.34 19.78
C VAL A 27 -5.38 1.85 20.08
N ALA A 28 -6.39 2.46 19.47
CA ALA A 28 -7.79 2.04 19.62
C ALA A 28 -8.02 0.62 19.08
N GLN A 29 -7.37 0.24 17.98
CA GLN A 29 -7.46 -1.11 17.42
C GLN A 29 -6.80 -2.16 18.35
N LYS A 30 -5.65 -1.85 18.96
CA LYS A 30 -5.01 -2.76 19.94
C LYS A 30 -5.88 -3.00 21.18
N ARG A 31 -6.72 -2.03 21.56
CA ARG A 31 -7.58 -2.13 22.75
C ARG A 31 -8.92 -2.83 22.47
N TRP A 32 -9.44 -2.74 21.23
CA TRP A 32 -10.74 -3.31 20.84
C TRP A 32 -10.62 -4.35 19.73
N TYR A 33 -10.48 -5.62 20.13
CA TYR A 33 -10.45 -6.79 19.24
C TYR A 33 -11.75 -7.01 18.42
N TRP A 34 -12.87 -6.36 18.77
CA TRP A 34 -14.15 -6.48 18.06
C TRP A 34 -14.22 -5.58 16.82
N TRP A 35 -13.44 -4.49 16.73
CA TRP A 35 -13.73 -3.44 15.76
C TRP A 35 -13.43 -3.87 14.30
N PRO A 36 -14.42 -3.82 13.38
CA PRO A 36 -14.27 -4.27 11.99
C PRO A 36 -13.49 -3.29 11.09
N PHE A 37 -13.15 -2.10 11.62
CA PHE A 37 -12.38 -1.09 10.89
C PHE A 37 -10.89 -1.43 10.96
N HIS A 38 -10.37 -1.99 9.88
CA HIS A 38 -8.94 -2.23 9.75
C HIS A 38 -8.23 -0.88 9.46
N PRO A 39 -7.31 -0.40 10.31
CA PRO A 39 -6.55 0.82 10.09
C PRO A 39 -5.53 0.70 8.95
N LEU A 40 -5.63 -0.34 8.11
CA LEU A 40 -4.99 -0.32 6.79
C LEU A 40 -5.81 0.50 5.80
N GLY A 41 -7.14 0.51 5.93
CA GLY A 41 -8.02 1.26 5.03
C GLY A 41 -7.87 2.78 5.19
N PHE A 42 -7.45 3.27 6.35
CA PHE A 42 -7.28 4.69 6.62
C PHE A 42 -6.06 5.31 5.90
N PRO A 43 -4.83 4.78 6.03
CA PRO A 43 -3.69 5.22 5.22
C PRO A 43 -3.91 4.92 3.73
N LEU A 44 -4.57 3.81 3.40
CA LEU A 44 -4.92 3.49 2.01
C LEU A 44 -6.02 4.39 1.43
N ALA A 45 -6.79 5.13 2.24
CA ALA A 45 -7.86 6.03 1.76
C ALA A 45 -7.38 7.47 1.53
N ILE A 46 -6.18 7.82 2.02
CA ILE A 46 -5.68 9.19 2.02
C ILE A 46 -4.38 9.24 1.20
N GLY A 47 -4.51 9.19 -0.14
CA GLY A 47 -3.38 9.49 -1.03
C GLY A 47 -3.57 9.05 -2.48
N TRP A 48 -2.59 9.39 -3.33
CA TRP A 48 -2.46 8.87 -4.70
C TRP A 48 -2.39 7.34 -4.76
N LEU A 49 -1.97 6.72 -3.65
CA LEU A 49 -1.97 5.27 -3.50
C LEU A 49 -3.40 4.70 -3.48
N THR A 50 -4.40 5.46 -3.02
CA THR A 50 -5.80 5.03 -3.01
C THR A 50 -6.31 4.80 -4.43
N SER A 51 -6.03 5.71 -5.36
CA SER A 51 -6.49 5.63 -6.75
C SER A 51 -5.87 4.48 -7.55
N GLU A 52 -4.67 4.03 -7.16
CA GLU A 52 -4.00 2.88 -7.78
C GLU A 52 -4.44 1.56 -7.12
N ILE A 53 -4.51 1.52 -5.78
CA ILE A 53 -4.67 0.26 -5.05
C ILE A 53 -6.14 -0.13 -4.84
N TRP A 54 -7.11 0.80 -4.89
CA TRP A 54 -8.51 0.50 -4.57
C TRP A 54 -9.08 -0.66 -5.39
N PHE A 55 -8.74 -0.73 -6.69
CA PHE A 55 -9.22 -1.79 -7.58
C PHE A 55 -8.58 -3.13 -7.22
N ALA A 56 -7.27 -3.16 -6.98
CA ALA A 56 -6.55 -4.36 -6.54
C ALA A 56 -7.06 -4.84 -5.16
N ALA A 57 -7.36 -3.91 -4.24
CA ALA A 57 -7.92 -4.21 -2.94
C ALA A 57 -9.33 -4.79 -3.04
N MET A 58 -10.18 -4.25 -3.93
CA MET A 58 -11.51 -4.80 -4.20
C MET A 58 -11.40 -6.22 -4.77
N LEU A 59 -10.48 -6.46 -5.70
CA LEU A 59 -10.25 -7.77 -6.29
C LEU A 59 -9.74 -8.77 -5.25
N ALA A 60 -8.78 -8.36 -4.40
CA ALA A 60 -8.26 -9.19 -3.31
C ALA A 60 -9.38 -9.56 -2.30
N TYR A 61 -10.27 -8.62 -1.99
CA TYR A 61 -11.43 -8.87 -1.14
C TYR A 61 -12.41 -9.86 -1.79
N LEU A 62 -12.69 -9.71 -3.08
CA LEU A 62 -13.57 -10.62 -3.84
C LEU A 62 -12.99 -12.04 -3.89
N CYS A 63 -11.69 -12.17 -4.16
CA CYS A 63 -10.96 -13.45 -4.12
C CYS A 63 -11.02 -14.06 -2.71
N LYS A 64 -10.78 -13.26 -1.67
CA LYS A 64 -10.87 -13.75 -0.28
C LYS A 64 -12.27 -14.27 0.04
N LEU A 65 -13.32 -13.53 -0.34
CA LEU A 65 -14.71 -13.93 -0.14
C LEU A 65 -15.04 -15.24 -0.87
N THR A 66 -14.66 -15.36 -2.15
CA THR A 66 -14.89 -16.59 -2.93
C THR A 66 -14.13 -17.78 -2.35
N ILE A 67 -12.86 -17.61 -1.96
CA ILE A 67 -12.06 -18.67 -1.34
C ILE A 67 -12.67 -19.16 -0.02
N LEU A 68 -13.14 -18.24 0.82
CA LEU A 68 -13.80 -18.58 2.08
C LEU A 68 -15.16 -19.23 1.88
N HIS A 69 -15.94 -18.74 0.91
CA HIS A 69 -17.27 -19.27 0.59
C HIS A 69 -17.21 -20.69 0.01
N PHE A 70 -16.25 -20.98 -0.89
CA PHE A 70 -16.15 -22.27 -1.56
C PHE A 70 -15.25 -23.30 -0.87
N GLY A 71 -14.25 -22.89 -0.07
CA GLY A 71 -13.18 -23.79 0.37
C GLY A 71 -12.86 -23.85 1.87
N GLY A 72 -13.46 -23.00 2.69
CA GLY A 72 -13.22 -22.96 4.13
C GLY A 72 -11.75 -22.71 4.55
N PRO A 73 -11.40 -22.93 5.82
CA PRO A 73 -10.08 -22.58 6.38
C PRO A 73 -8.90 -23.40 5.84
N LYS A 74 -9.18 -24.56 5.22
CA LYS A 74 -8.15 -25.39 4.58
C LYS A 74 -7.71 -24.80 3.24
N LEU A 75 -8.65 -24.36 2.39
CA LEU A 75 -8.31 -23.79 1.08
C LEU A 75 -7.54 -22.47 1.22
N TYR A 76 -7.88 -21.67 2.23
CA TYR A 76 -7.14 -20.43 2.54
C TYR A 76 -5.64 -20.69 2.82
N ARG A 77 -5.31 -21.79 3.52
CA ARG A 77 -3.91 -22.16 3.81
C ARG A 77 -3.15 -22.62 2.56
N VAL A 78 -3.84 -23.30 1.63
CA VAL A 78 -3.25 -23.78 0.38
C VAL A 78 -3.03 -22.63 -0.62
N LEU A 79 -3.94 -21.65 -0.66
CA LEU A 79 -3.82 -20.50 -1.56
C LEU A 79 -2.91 -19.39 -1.02
N LYS A 80 -2.59 -19.42 0.28
CA LYS A 80 -1.63 -18.49 0.90
C LYS A 80 -0.30 -18.35 0.13
N PRO A 81 0.41 -19.44 -0.24
CA PRO A 81 1.62 -19.33 -1.05
C PRO A 81 1.38 -18.77 -2.45
N PHE A 82 0.19 -18.95 -3.05
CA PHE A 82 -0.11 -18.37 -4.36
C PHE A 82 -0.13 -16.83 -4.33
N PHE A 83 -0.82 -16.24 -3.35
CA PHE A 83 -0.83 -14.78 -3.18
C PHE A 83 0.56 -14.22 -2.86
N LEU A 84 1.32 -14.93 -2.02
CA LEU A 84 2.72 -14.55 -1.74
C LEU A 84 3.57 -14.62 -3.01
N GLY A 85 3.38 -15.64 -3.85
CA GLY A 85 4.03 -15.76 -5.16
C GLY A 85 3.67 -14.63 -6.12
N LEU A 86 2.43 -14.13 -6.07
CA LEU A 86 1.98 -13.00 -6.89
C LEU A 86 2.73 -11.71 -6.51
N ILE A 87 2.83 -11.43 -5.21
CA ILE A 87 3.59 -10.28 -4.68
C ILE A 87 5.08 -10.43 -5.04
N LEU A 88 5.64 -11.63 -4.86
CA LEU A 88 7.03 -11.92 -5.23
C LEU A 88 7.27 -11.73 -6.73
N GLY A 89 6.31 -12.09 -7.58
CA GLY A 89 6.39 -11.90 -9.03
C GLY A 89 6.49 -10.43 -9.41
N GLU A 90 5.62 -9.58 -8.85
CA GLU A 90 5.65 -8.14 -9.07
C GLU A 90 7.00 -7.53 -8.63
N VAL A 91 7.46 -7.86 -7.42
CA VAL A 91 8.76 -7.39 -6.91
C VAL A 91 9.91 -7.90 -7.77
N SER A 92 9.86 -9.15 -8.24
CA SER A 92 10.91 -9.73 -9.08
C SER A 92 10.99 -9.06 -10.44
N VAL A 93 9.85 -8.73 -11.07
CA VAL A 93 9.81 -8.01 -12.35
C VAL A 93 10.30 -6.57 -12.18
N ALA A 94 9.89 -5.89 -11.10
CA ALA A 94 10.39 -4.56 -10.78
C ALA A 94 11.91 -4.56 -10.53
N ALA A 95 12.41 -5.53 -9.77
CA ALA A 95 13.84 -5.69 -9.52
C ALA A 95 14.61 -6.03 -10.80
N PHE A 96 14.06 -6.89 -11.67
CA PHE A 96 14.67 -7.23 -12.95
C PHE A 96 14.84 -5.99 -13.83
N TRP A 97 13.81 -5.16 -13.96
CA TRP A 97 13.89 -3.90 -14.70
C TRP A 97 14.85 -2.90 -14.06
N ALA A 98 14.85 -2.79 -12.72
CA ALA A 98 15.79 -1.91 -12.01
C ALA A 98 17.26 -2.33 -12.23
N ILE A 99 17.54 -3.63 -12.26
CA ILE A 99 18.89 -4.14 -12.56
C ILE A 99 19.28 -3.82 -14.00
N ILE A 100 18.38 -4.01 -14.96
CA ILE A 100 18.61 -3.66 -16.37
C ILE A 100 18.92 -2.16 -16.51
N ASP A 101 18.12 -1.30 -15.87
CA ASP A 101 18.29 0.17 -15.95
C ASP A 101 19.63 0.63 -15.37
N THR A 102 20.02 0.06 -14.22
CA THR A 102 21.32 0.34 -13.59
C THR A 102 22.51 -0.18 -14.41
N LEU A 103 22.38 -1.33 -15.09
CA LEU A 103 23.45 -1.90 -15.92
C LEU A 103 23.61 -1.19 -17.27
N LEU A 104 22.52 -0.72 -17.89
CA LEU A 104 22.58 0.02 -19.16
C LEU A 104 22.95 1.50 -18.98
N GLY A 105 23.24 1.94 -17.75
CA GLY A 105 23.62 3.32 -17.46
C GLY A 105 22.49 4.32 -17.74
N GLY A 106 21.24 3.86 -17.69
CA GLY A 106 20.03 4.65 -17.89
C GLY A 106 19.87 5.69 -16.79
N SER A 107 20.64 6.78 -16.90
CA SER A 107 20.47 7.95 -16.07
C SER A 107 19.20 8.67 -16.53
N GLY A 108 18.08 8.39 -15.87
CA GLY A 108 17.00 9.36 -15.64
C GLY A 108 16.34 9.99 -16.87
N ASN A 109 15.79 9.19 -17.79
CA ASN A 109 14.74 9.75 -18.66
C ASN A 109 13.38 9.54 -17.98
N VAL A 110 12.93 10.58 -17.27
CA VAL A 110 11.53 10.75 -16.88
C VAL A 110 10.72 10.78 -18.17
N ILE A 111 10.22 9.63 -18.64
CA ILE A 111 9.31 9.53 -19.79
C ILE A 111 7.85 9.73 -19.37
N THR A 112 7.60 10.57 -18.39
CA THR A 112 6.24 10.98 -18.03
C THR A 112 6.29 12.47 -17.72
N TYR A 113 6.22 13.25 -18.79
CA TYR A 113 5.64 14.57 -18.74
C TYR A 113 4.12 14.37 -18.56
N MET A 114 3.69 14.33 -17.31
CA MET A 114 2.32 14.68 -16.91
C MET A 114 2.41 15.82 -15.91
#